data_AF-A0A0N0V2W9-F1
#
_entry.id   AF-A0A0N0V2W9-F1
#
_cell.length_a   1.000
_cell.length_b   1.000
_cell.length_c   1.000
_cell.angle_alpha   90.00
_cell.angle_beta   90.00
_cell.angle_gamma   90.00
#
_symmetry.space_group_name_H-M   'P 1'
#
loop_
_entity.id
_entity.type
_entity.pdbx_description
1 polymer ?
#
loop_
_entity_poly.entity_id
_entity_poly.type
_entity_poly.pdbx_seq_one_letter_code
_entity_poly.pdbx_strand_id
1 'polypeptide(L)'
;PVTMDDVTSGFNIGSNVSLDTSINEFMGFTESETMEILQYYHQAGRLSLAPDFCMDIMKQWYNNYRFTKKAKNMMFNSDMVLYFVQKAMKDAALPEKLIDQNVKIDYNKLRYLITIDKRLNGNFSRLKEIIFDQGIISSIEDSFPVSDLTKQENFISLLYYFGLLTIQGEKRGKYLLTIPNLTILNL
;
A
#
# COMPACT_ATOMS: atom_id res chain seq x y z
N PRO A 1 2.61 -27.04 -13.28
CA PRO A 1 2.25 -25.83 -14.05
C PRO A 1 1.15 -25.05 -13.30
N VAL A 2 1.48 -23.88 -12.77
CA VAL A 2 0.47 -22.96 -12.21
C VAL A 2 -0.05 -22.15 -13.38
N THR A 3 -1.28 -22.43 -13.82
CA THR A 3 -1.99 -21.62 -14.82
C THR A 3 -2.45 -20.32 -14.14
N MET A 4 -1.65 -19.25 -14.29
CA MET A 4 -2.11 -17.88 -13.97
C MET A 4 -3.00 -17.40 -15.11
N ASP A 5 -4.21 -17.96 -15.21
CA ASP A 5 -5.20 -17.47 -16.18
C ASP A 5 -5.83 -16.14 -15.69
N ASP A 6 -5.84 -15.90 -14.38
CA ASP A 6 -6.30 -14.67 -13.72
C ASP A 6 -5.39 -14.33 -12.54
N VAL A 7 -5.21 -13.05 -12.24
CA VAL A 7 -4.48 -12.60 -11.05
C VAL A 7 -5.12 -13.08 -9.75
N THR A 8 -6.37 -13.57 -9.79
CA THR A 8 -7.09 -14.15 -8.64
C THR A 8 -7.55 -15.62 -8.82
N SER A 9 -7.48 -16.23 -10.01
CA SER A 9 -8.23 -17.48 -10.32
C SER A 9 -7.48 -18.81 -10.16
N GLY A 10 -6.30 -18.82 -9.55
CA GLY A 10 -5.67 -20.08 -9.14
C GLY A 10 -6.48 -20.86 -8.08
N PHE A 11 -7.48 -20.23 -7.46
CA PHE A 11 -8.22 -20.70 -6.30
C PHE A 11 -9.74 -20.44 -6.43
N ASN A 12 -10.44 -21.18 -7.29
CA ASN A 12 -11.92 -21.12 -7.42
C ASN A 12 -12.72 -21.59 -6.19
N ILE A 13 -12.06 -21.79 -5.05
CA ILE A 13 -12.63 -22.23 -3.77
C ILE A 13 -12.61 -21.07 -2.74
N GLY A 14 -11.92 -19.95 -3.04
CA GLY A 14 -11.83 -18.79 -2.16
C GLY A 14 -12.75 -17.65 -2.58
N SER A 15 -13.35 -16.95 -1.61
CA SER A 15 -14.07 -15.70 -1.84
C SER A 15 -13.11 -14.51 -1.78
N ASN A 16 -13.15 -13.61 -2.77
CA ASN A 16 -12.43 -12.34 -2.69
C ASN A 16 -13.12 -11.46 -1.63
N VAL A 17 -12.37 -11.14 -0.57
CA VAL A 17 -12.82 -10.31 0.55
C VAL A 17 -12.07 -8.99 0.65
N SER A 18 -11.17 -8.66 -0.28
CA SER A 18 -10.29 -7.48 -0.21
C SER A 18 -11.02 -6.14 -0.08
N LEU A 19 -12.28 -6.06 -0.54
CA LEU A 19 -13.13 -4.88 -0.42
C LEU A 19 -14.16 -4.98 0.73
N ASP A 20 -14.12 -6.06 1.52
CA ASP A 20 -14.99 -6.26 2.68
C ASP A 20 -14.54 -5.36 3.83
N THR A 21 -15.46 -4.50 4.25
CA THR A 21 -15.24 -3.54 5.34
C THR A 21 -14.87 -4.18 6.66
N SER A 22 -15.29 -5.43 6.91
CA SER A 22 -14.99 -6.17 8.12
C SER A 22 -13.51 -6.58 8.22
N ILE A 23 -12.79 -6.62 7.09
CA ILE A 23 -11.40 -7.06 7.07
C ILE A 23 -10.38 -5.93 6.91
N ASN A 24 -10.82 -4.67 6.75
CA ASN A 24 -9.91 -3.54 6.49
C ASN A 24 -8.80 -3.42 7.55
N GLU A 25 -9.13 -3.67 8.82
CA GLU A 25 -8.19 -3.56 9.93
C GLU A 25 -7.19 -4.72 10.00
N PHE A 26 -7.42 -5.82 9.28
CA PHE A 26 -6.47 -6.94 9.20
C PHE A 26 -5.31 -6.65 8.22
N MET A 27 -5.43 -5.61 7.40
CA MET A 27 -4.47 -5.31 6.33
C MET A 27 -3.29 -4.43 6.78
N GLY A 28 -3.24 -4.03 8.04
CA GLY A 28 -2.17 -3.18 8.58
C GLY A 28 -2.38 -2.91 10.07
N PHE A 29 -1.75 -1.86 10.58
CA PHE A 29 -2.02 -1.37 11.94
C PHE A 29 -2.89 -0.12 11.91
N THR A 30 -3.84 -0.04 12.83
CA THR A 30 -4.56 1.20 13.11
C THR A 30 -3.63 2.22 13.78
N GLU A 31 -4.06 3.48 13.85
CA GLU A 31 -3.34 4.52 14.61
C GLU A 31 -3.17 4.14 16.09
N SER A 32 -4.20 3.53 16.69
CA SER A 32 -4.18 3.09 18.08
C SER A 32 -3.15 1.98 18.30
N GLU A 33 -3.16 0.94 17.47
CA GLU A 33 -2.19 -0.17 17.57
C GLU A 33 -0.76 0.31 17.32
N THR A 34 -0.57 1.21 16.35
CA THR A 34 0.74 1.81 16.07
C THR A 34 1.24 2.62 17.28
N MET A 35 0.37 3.42 17.91
CA MET A 35 0.71 4.16 19.12
C MET A 35 1.03 3.23 20.29
N GLU A 36 0.25 2.15 20.47
CA GLU A 36 0.47 1.16 21.53
C GLU A 36 1.83 0.48 21.39
N ILE A 37 2.23 0.09 20.17
CA ILE A 37 3.56 -0.46 19.88
C ILE A 37 4.66 0.54 20.29
N LEU A 38 4.53 1.81 19.89
CA LEU A 38 5.51 2.85 20.22
C LEU A 38 5.62 3.09 21.72
N GLN A 39 4.48 3.18 22.41
CA GLN A 39 4.42 3.38 23.85
C GLN A 39 5.02 2.20 24.61
N TYR A 40 4.70 0.97 24.20
CA TYR A 40 5.22 -0.25 24.82
C TYR A 40 6.76 -0.25 24.86
N TYR A 41 7.40 -0.05 23.70
CA TYR A 41 8.86 -0.06 23.64
C TYR A 41 9.51 1.17 24.28
N HIS A 42 8.84 2.32 24.26
CA HIS A 42 9.34 3.52 24.92
C HIS A 42 9.32 3.37 26.45
N GLN A 43 8.19 2.90 27.01
CA GLN A 43 8.05 2.65 28.46
C GLN A 43 9.01 1.56 28.96
N ALA A 44 9.33 0.57 28.11
CA ALA A 44 10.35 -0.44 28.39
C ALA A 44 11.79 0.11 28.29
N GLY A 45 12.00 1.39 27.96
CA GLY A 45 13.31 2.01 27.78
C GLY A 45 14.08 1.50 26.56
N ARG A 46 13.41 0.83 25.61
CA ARG A 46 14.01 0.25 24.40
C ARG A 46 13.97 1.21 23.23
N LEU A 47 12.94 2.04 23.13
CA LEU A 47 12.80 3.09 22.12
C LEU A 47 13.09 4.45 22.78
N SER A 48 14.24 5.05 22.44
CA SER A 48 14.67 6.35 22.98
C SER A 48 13.85 7.53 22.46
N LEU A 49 13.29 7.40 21.25
CA LEU A 49 12.48 8.42 20.61
C LEU A 49 11.11 8.55 21.30
N ALA A 50 10.59 9.78 21.35
CA ALA A 50 9.24 10.04 21.85
C ALA A 50 8.19 9.37 20.93
N PRO A 51 7.15 8.70 21.48
CA PRO A 51 6.09 8.08 20.70
C PRO A 51 5.40 9.04 19.73
N ASP A 52 5.03 10.24 20.17
CA ASP A 52 4.35 11.24 19.32
C ASP A 52 5.23 11.69 18.14
N PHE A 53 6.52 11.90 18.38
CA PHE A 53 7.48 12.22 17.31
C PHE A 53 7.57 11.10 16.27
N CYS A 54 7.60 9.84 16.71
CA CYS A 54 7.60 8.70 15.80
C CYS A 54 6.29 8.64 15.00
N MET A 55 5.15 8.84 15.67
CA MET A 55 3.84 8.82 15.05
C MET A 55 3.71 9.87 13.95
N ASP A 56 4.21 11.10 14.17
CA ASP A 56 4.16 12.17 13.15
C ASP A 56 4.93 11.81 11.88
N ILE A 57 6.04 11.07 12.01
CA ILE A 57 6.80 10.55 10.87
C ILE A 57 6.01 9.41 10.21
N MET A 58 5.55 8.44 10.99
CA MET A 58 4.80 7.29 10.47
C MET A 58 3.51 7.71 9.75
N LYS A 59 2.83 8.78 10.19
CA LYS A 59 1.64 9.34 9.53
C LYS A 59 1.94 9.84 8.12
N GLN A 60 3.12 10.39 7.88
CA GLN A 60 3.52 10.88 6.56
C GLN A 60 4.05 9.76 5.66
N TRP A 61 4.74 8.78 6.24
CA TRP A 61 5.47 7.78 5.48
C TRP A 61 4.72 6.47 5.30
N TYR A 62 3.89 6.04 6.26
CA TYR A 62 3.36 4.67 6.31
C TYR A 62 1.83 4.58 6.40
N ASN A 63 1.12 5.68 6.65
CA ASN A 63 -0.34 5.71 6.83
C ASN A 63 -1.11 5.89 5.51
N ASN A 64 -2.42 6.18 5.64
CA ASN A 64 -3.37 6.58 4.62
C ASN A 64 -3.84 5.43 3.71
N TYR A 65 -3.60 4.19 4.11
CA TYR A 65 -4.18 3.04 3.43
C TYR A 65 -5.65 2.87 3.83
N ARG A 66 -6.51 2.80 2.82
CA ARG A 66 -7.94 2.55 2.94
C ARG A 66 -8.34 1.63 1.81
N PHE A 67 -8.73 0.41 2.17
CA PHE A 67 -9.03 -0.65 1.20
C PHE A 67 -10.53 -0.85 0.98
N THR A 68 -11.37 -0.09 1.68
CA THR A 68 -12.83 -0.17 1.50
C THR A 68 -13.45 1.21 1.60
N LYS A 69 -14.53 1.44 0.86
CA LYS A 69 -15.23 2.73 0.83
C LYS A 69 -15.75 3.15 2.21
N LYS A 70 -16.19 2.19 3.02
CA LYS A 70 -16.83 2.45 4.33
C LYS A 70 -15.86 2.26 5.51
N ALA A 71 -14.57 2.04 5.24
CA ALA A 71 -13.57 1.96 6.30
C ALA A 71 -13.52 3.27 7.10
N LYS A 72 -13.64 3.13 8.42
CA LYS A 72 -13.58 4.26 9.36
C LYS A 72 -12.14 4.68 9.62
N ASN A 73 -11.25 3.69 9.68
CA ASN A 73 -9.86 3.87 10.06
C ASN A 73 -8.94 3.81 8.83
N MET A 74 -7.91 4.64 8.85
CA MET A 74 -6.77 4.51 7.95
C MET A 74 -5.78 3.53 8.57
N MET A 75 -5.12 2.75 7.71
CA MET A 75 -4.16 1.76 8.11
C MET A 75 -2.75 2.25 7.84
N PHE A 76 -1.84 1.87 8.73
CA PHE A 76 -0.41 1.95 8.57
C PHE A 76 0.11 0.64 7.98
N ASN A 77 1.09 0.73 7.07
CA ASN A 77 1.81 -0.44 6.58
C ASN A 77 2.60 -1.05 7.75
N SER A 78 2.21 -2.25 8.18
CA SER A 78 2.75 -2.92 9.37
C SER A 78 4.23 -3.25 9.23
N ASP A 79 4.68 -3.68 8.05
CA ASP A 79 6.09 -3.98 7.79
C ASP A 79 6.97 -2.74 7.99
N MET A 80 6.56 -1.60 7.45
CA MET A 80 7.26 -0.33 7.62
C MET A 80 7.29 0.16 9.08
N VAL A 81 6.17 0.01 9.80
CA VAL A 81 6.11 0.34 11.24
C VAL A 81 7.10 -0.52 12.02
N LEU A 82 7.09 -1.84 11.81
CA LEU A 82 7.98 -2.78 12.50
C LEU A 82 9.45 -2.54 12.14
N TYR A 83 9.75 -2.28 10.87
CA TYR A 83 11.07 -1.89 10.41
C TYR A 83 11.57 -0.63 11.13
N PHE A 84 10.76 0.43 11.17
CA PHE A 84 11.12 1.69 11.83
C PHE A 84 11.42 1.46 13.31
N VAL A 85 10.53 0.77 14.03
CA VAL A 85 10.69 0.50 15.46
C VAL A 85 11.96 -0.31 15.72
N GLN A 86 12.19 -1.36 14.93
CA GLN A 86 13.38 -2.20 15.07
C GLN A 86 14.67 -1.40 14.87
N LYS A 87 14.73 -0.55 13.84
CA LYS A 87 15.90 0.30 13.56
C LYS A 87 16.11 1.35 14.64
N ALA A 88 15.05 2.03 15.04
CA ALA A 88 15.11 3.08 16.04
C ALA A 88 15.58 2.53 17.40
N MET A 89 15.13 1.33 17.78
CA MET A 89 15.62 0.66 18.99
C MET A 89 17.08 0.22 18.89
N LYS A 90 17.52 -0.25 17.70
CA LYS A 90 18.88 -0.74 17.51
C LYS A 90 19.91 0.38 17.59
N ASP A 91 19.63 1.49 16.92
CA ASP A 91 20.58 2.61 16.77
C ASP A 91 20.32 3.72 17.80
N ALA A 92 19.27 3.56 18.64
CA ALA A 92 18.80 4.54 19.62
C ALA A 92 18.54 5.94 19.02
N ALA A 93 18.21 6.00 17.73
CA ALA A 93 18.07 7.21 16.93
C ALA A 93 17.05 7.02 15.82
N LEU A 94 16.69 8.10 15.11
CA LEU A 94 15.83 8.01 13.93
C LEU A 94 16.51 7.14 12.85
N PRO A 95 15.80 6.20 12.20
CA PRO A 95 16.38 5.43 11.10
C PRO A 95 16.84 6.33 9.96
N GLU A 96 18.11 6.21 9.53
CA GLU A 96 18.64 6.98 8.40
C GLU A 96 17.85 6.75 7.10
N LYS A 97 17.35 5.53 6.92
CA LYS A 97 16.46 5.15 5.82
C LYS A 97 15.10 4.80 6.37
N LEU A 98 14.08 5.57 5.98
CA LEU A 98 12.69 5.36 6.39
C LEU A 98 11.96 4.30 5.57
N ILE A 99 12.59 3.71 4.56
CA ILE A 99 11.98 2.66 3.74
C ILE A 99 12.85 1.41 3.82
N ASP A 100 12.25 0.28 4.19
CA ASP A 100 12.96 -1.00 4.17
C ASP A 100 13.44 -1.35 2.76
N GLN A 101 14.66 -1.87 2.69
CA GLN A 101 15.27 -2.30 1.44
C GLN A 101 14.53 -3.49 0.82
N ASN A 102 13.94 -4.40 1.61
CA ASN A 102 13.18 -5.51 1.06
C ASN A 102 11.92 -5.03 0.34
N VAL A 103 11.20 -4.10 0.96
CA VAL A 103 10.03 -3.47 0.33
C VAL A 103 10.42 -2.73 -0.95
N LYS A 104 11.53 -1.99 -0.95
CA LYS A 104 12.07 -1.40 -2.19
C LYS A 104 12.31 -2.44 -3.27
N ILE A 105 12.92 -3.57 -2.93
CA ILE A 105 13.24 -4.63 -3.89
C ILE A 105 11.96 -5.23 -4.46
N ASP A 106 10.96 -5.51 -3.63
CA ASP A 106 9.73 -6.16 -4.07
C ASP A 106 8.89 -5.23 -4.97
N TYR A 107 8.80 -3.95 -4.66
CA TYR A 107 8.19 -2.97 -5.56
C TYR A 107 8.97 -2.79 -6.87
N ASN A 108 10.30 -2.85 -6.84
CA ASN A 108 11.10 -2.80 -8.06
C ASN A 108 10.90 -4.03 -8.95
N LYS A 109 10.83 -5.23 -8.37
CA LYS A 109 10.47 -6.45 -9.11
C LYS A 109 9.08 -6.31 -9.73
N LEU A 110 8.13 -5.78 -8.97
CA LEU A 110 6.78 -5.57 -9.43
C LEU A 110 6.71 -4.58 -10.60
N ARG A 111 7.36 -3.42 -10.46
CA ARG A 111 7.51 -2.43 -11.53
C ARG A 111 8.17 -3.06 -12.75
N TYR A 112 9.20 -3.87 -12.55
CA TYR A 112 9.88 -4.56 -13.64
C TYR A 112 8.96 -5.54 -14.39
N LEU A 113 8.20 -6.37 -13.67
CA LEU A 113 7.20 -7.29 -14.25
C LEU A 113 6.15 -6.54 -15.08
N ILE A 114 5.70 -5.38 -14.58
CA ILE A 114 4.79 -4.48 -15.30
C ILE A 114 5.45 -3.88 -16.55
N THR A 115 6.77 -3.72 -16.59
CA THR A 115 7.48 -3.06 -17.71
C THR A 115 8.03 -4.01 -18.78
N ILE A 116 8.24 -5.30 -18.47
CA ILE A 116 8.79 -6.26 -19.45
C ILE A 116 7.83 -6.49 -20.62
N ASP A 117 6.51 -6.47 -20.37
CA ASP A 117 5.56 -6.67 -21.47
C ASP A 117 5.49 -5.40 -22.32
N LYS A 118 6.01 -5.48 -23.55
CA LYS A 118 6.06 -4.37 -24.53
C LYS A 118 4.68 -3.75 -24.80
N ARG A 119 3.59 -4.43 -24.41
CA ARG A 119 2.20 -3.95 -24.50
C ARG A 119 1.79 -2.98 -23.39
N LEU A 120 2.53 -2.91 -22.27
CA LEU A 120 2.19 -2.08 -21.09
C LEU A 120 2.75 -0.65 -21.15
N ASN A 121 3.39 -0.23 -22.26
CA ASN A 121 3.95 1.12 -22.40
C ASN A 121 2.93 2.25 -22.17
N GLY A 122 1.65 2.06 -22.53
CA GLY A 122 0.58 3.04 -22.27
C GLY A 122 0.28 3.23 -20.78
N ASN A 123 0.39 2.16 -20.00
CA ASN A 123 0.15 2.16 -18.56
C ASN A 123 1.25 2.91 -17.79
N PHE A 124 2.48 2.98 -18.32
CA PHE A 124 3.54 3.78 -17.72
C PHE A 124 3.28 5.29 -17.85
N SER A 125 2.79 5.76 -18.99
CA SER A 125 2.32 7.14 -19.13
C SER A 125 1.20 7.44 -18.14
N ARG A 126 0.29 6.49 -17.92
CA ARG A 126 -0.79 6.66 -16.95
C ARG A 126 -0.30 6.72 -15.50
N LEU A 127 0.67 5.88 -15.13
CA LEU A 127 1.30 5.96 -13.81
C LEU A 127 1.93 7.35 -13.58
N LYS A 128 2.60 7.91 -14.59
CA LYS A 128 3.13 9.29 -14.52
C LYS A 128 2.03 10.33 -14.34
N GLU A 129 0.92 10.21 -15.06
CA GLU A 129 -0.24 11.10 -14.90
C GLU A 129 -0.82 11.00 -13.49
N ILE A 130 -0.98 9.80 -12.93
CA ILE A 130 -1.45 9.60 -11.55
C ILE A 130 -0.54 10.30 -10.54
N ILE A 131 0.78 10.17 -10.71
CA ILE A 131 1.77 10.83 -9.86
C ILE A 131 1.66 12.35 -9.99
N PHE A 132 1.51 12.87 -11.21
CA PHE A 132 1.42 14.30 -11.49
C PHE A 132 0.11 14.92 -10.97
N ASP A 133 -1.02 14.28 -11.28
CA ASP A 133 -2.37 14.70 -10.89
C ASP A 133 -2.70 14.37 -9.43
N GLN A 134 -1.80 13.67 -8.73
CA GLN A 134 -1.95 13.17 -7.37
C GLN A 134 -3.20 12.29 -7.16
N GLY A 135 -3.68 11.64 -8.22
CA GLY A 135 -4.78 10.70 -8.14
C GLY A 135 -5.48 10.43 -9.46
N ILE A 136 -6.48 9.56 -9.40
CA ILE A 136 -7.26 9.11 -10.55
C ILE A 136 -8.67 8.72 -10.13
N ILE A 137 -9.64 8.96 -11.01
CA ILE A 137 -11.01 8.48 -10.85
C ILE A 137 -11.16 7.19 -11.66
N SER A 138 -11.40 6.05 -11.00
CA SER A 138 -11.52 4.74 -11.66
C SER A 138 -12.45 3.79 -10.88
N SER A 139 -12.94 2.77 -11.57
CA SER A 139 -13.47 1.56 -10.92
C SER A 139 -12.31 0.70 -10.43
N ILE A 140 -12.58 -0.16 -9.44
CA ILE A 140 -11.70 -1.26 -9.04
C ILE A 140 -12.41 -2.54 -9.48
N GLU A 141 -11.78 -3.31 -10.36
CA GLU A 141 -12.29 -4.60 -10.84
C GLU A 141 -11.90 -5.71 -9.84
N ASP A 142 -12.85 -6.58 -9.50
CA ASP A 142 -12.65 -7.64 -8.50
C ASP A 142 -11.68 -8.74 -8.96
N SER A 143 -11.58 -8.98 -10.27
CA SER A 143 -10.72 -9.97 -10.91
C SER A 143 -10.54 -9.67 -12.39
N PHE A 144 -9.43 -10.09 -12.99
CA PHE A 144 -9.19 -9.94 -14.43
C PHE A 144 -8.09 -10.89 -14.93
N PRO A 145 -8.22 -11.44 -16.14
CA PRO A 145 -7.19 -12.31 -16.68
C PRO A 145 -5.88 -11.56 -16.91
N VAL A 146 -4.73 -12.24 -16.76
CA VAL A 146 -3.41 -11.64 -17.00
C VAL A 146 -3.30 -11.08 -18.43
N SER A 147 -3.95 -11.75 -19.39
CA SER A 147 -4.03 -11.29 -20.78
C SER A 147 -4.68 -9.92 -20.95
N ASP A 148 -5.54 -9.53 -20.00
CA ASP A 148 -6.28 -8.27 -20.02
C ASP A 148 -5.61 -7.19 -19.15
N LEU A 149 -4.39 -7.43 -18.63
CA LEU A 149 -3.68 -6.47 -17.81
C LEU A 149 -3.37 -5.16 -18.55
N THR A 150 -3.32 -5.21 -19.88
CA THR A 150 -3.13 -4.02 -20.72
C THR A 150 -4.35 -3.11 -20.74
N LYS A 151 -5.53 -3.57 -20.28
CA LYS A 151 -6.70 -2.70 -20.11
C LYS A 151 -6.46 -1.72 -18.97
N GLN A 152 -6.85 -0.47 -19.18
CA GLN A 152 -6.52 0.61 -18.26
C GLN A 152 -7.10 0.36 -16.86
N GLU A 153 -8.38 0.02 -16.77
CA GLU A 153 -9.08 -0.22 -15.51
C GLU A 153 -8.45 -1.37 -14.71
N ASN A 154 -8.01 -2.43 -15.40
CA ASN A 154 -7.34 -3.57 -14.79
C ASN A 154 -5.96 -3.18 -14.25
N PHE A 155 -5.22 -2.35 -14.99
CA PHE A 155 -3.94 -1.84 -14.52
C PHE A 155 -4.09 -0.98 -13.27
N ILE A 156 -5.09 -0.09 -13.23
CA ILE A 156 -5.39 0.72 -12.04
C ILE A 156 -5.79 -0.15 -10.85
N SER A 157 -6.62 -1.17 -11.10
CA SER A 157 -7.03 -2.14 -10.07
C SER A 157 -5.82 -2.92 -9.54
N LEU A 158 -4.87 -3.30 -10.40
CA LEU A 158 -3.62 -3.94 -10.02
C LEU A 158 -2.77 -3.04 -9.10
N LEU A 159 -2.59 -1.76 -9.46
CA LEU A 159 -1.84 -0.81 -8.63
C LEU A 159 -2.50 -0.66 -7.25
N TYR A 160 -3.82 -0.65 -7.20
CA TYR A 160 -4.58 -0.63 -5.96
C TYR A 160 -4.37 -1.89 -5.11
N TYR A 161 -4.46 -3.09 -5.69
CA TYR A 161 -4.22 -4.34 -4.96
C TYR A 161 -2.78 -4.48 -4.46
N PHE A 162 -1.81 -3.84 -5.11
CA PHE A 162 -0.43 -3.76 -4.62
C PHE A 162 -0.17 -2.65 -3.62
N GLY A 163 -1.20 -1.90 -3.20
CA GLY A 163 -1.03 -0.80 -2.24
C GLY A 163 -0.29 0.41 -2.82
N LEU A 164 -0.11 0.49 -4.14
CA LEU A 164 0.42 1.69 -4.79
C LEU A 164 -0.63 2.80 -4.89
N LEU A 165 -1.91 2.42 -4.81
CA LEU A 165 -3.05 3.32 -4.72
C LEU A 165 -3.94 2.95 -3.54
N THR A 166 -4.64 3.96 -2.99
CA THR A 166 -5.57 3.85 -1.88
C THR A 166 -6.87 4.59 -2.19
N ILE A 167 -7.99 4.19 -1.58
CA ILE A 167 -9.28 4.89 -1.76
C ILE A 167 -9.30 6.16 -0.89
N GLN A 168 -9.29 7.33 -1.51
CA GLN A 168 -9.49 8.60 -0.81
C GLN A 168 -10.98 8.94 -0.66
N GLY A 169 -11.80 8.56 -1.63
CA GLY A 169 -13.24 8.82 -1.62
C GLY A 169 -13.94 8.40 -2.90
N GLU A 170 -15.05 9.05 -3.21
CA GLU A 170 -15.82 8.82 -4.43
C GLU A 170 -16.01 10.11 -5.21
N LYS A 171 -15.90 10.03 -6.54
CA LYS A 171 -16.16 11.14 -7.44
C LYS A 171 -16.78 10.60 -8.72
N ARG A 172 -17.95 11.15 -9.11
CA ARG A 172 -18.70 10.75 -10.32
C ARG A 172 -19.06 9.25 -10.36
N GLY A 173 -19.49 8.68 -9.23
CA GLY A 173 -19.92 7.28 -9.14
C GLY A 173 -18.77 6.26 -9.19
N LYS A 174 -17.52 6.70 -9.07
CA LYS A 174 -16.29 5.90 -9.12
C LYS A 174 -15.35 6.27 -7.97
N TYR A 175 -14.39 5.41 -7.67
CA TYR A 175 -13.40 5.68 -6.63
C TYR A 175 -12.44 6.78 -7.06
N LEU A 176 -12.18 7.70 -6.13
CA LEU A 176 -11.03 8.59 -6.19
C LEU A 176 -9.86 7.86 -5.52
N LEU A 177 -8.89 7.45 -6.33
CA LEU A 177 -7.69 6.73 -5.89
C LEU A 177 -6.50 7.67 -5.88
N THR A 178 -5.68 7.61 -4.83
CA THR A 178 -4.47 8.44 -4.69
C THR A 178 -3.28 7.61 -4.26
N ILE A 179 -2.09 8.19 -4.37
CA ILE A 179 -0.88 7.65 -3.74
C ILE A 179 -1.05 7.81 -2.22
N PRO A 180 -0.84 6.76 -1.41
CA PRO A 180 -1.16 6.81 0.02
C PRO A 180 -0.21 7.71 0.80
N ASN A 181 1.10 7.61 0.57
CA ASN A 181 2.11 8.22 1.44
C ASN A 181 3.45 8.43 0.74
N LEU A 182 4.40 9.03 1.48
CA LEU A 182 5.75 9.32 0.97
C LEU A 182 6.55 8.05 0.64
N THR A 183 6.29 6.91 1.28
CA THR A 183 6.98 5.66 0.93
C THR A 183 6.71 5.32 -0.53
N ILE A 184 5.43 5.31 -0.95
CA ILE A 184 5.06 5.00 -2.34
C ILE A 184 5.55 6.07 -3.31
N LEU A 185 5.54 7.34 -2.93
CA LEU A 185 6.03 8.43 -3.78
C LEU A 185 7.54 8.36 -4.06
N ASN A 186 8.32 7.77 -3.14
CA ASN A 186 9.79 7.72 -3.21
C ASN A 186 10.34 6.33 -3.62
N LEU A 187 9.48 5.43 -4.10
CA LEU A 187 9.83 4.11 -4.64
C LEU A 187 10.12 4.16 -6.15
#